data_AF-A0A645IV86-F1
#
_entry.id   AF-A0A645IV86-F1
#
_cell.length_a   1.000
_cell.length_b   1.000
_cell.length_c   1.000
_cell.angle_alpha   90.00
_cell.angle_beta   90.00
_cell.angle_gamma   90.00
#
_symmetry.space_group_name_H-M   'P 1'
#
loop_
_entity.id
_entity.type
_entity.pdbx_description
1 polymer ?
#
loop_
_entity_poly.entity_id
_entity_poly.type
_entity_poly.pdbx_seq_one_letter_code
_entity_poly.pdbx_strand_id
1 'polypeptide(L)'
;MRGRKKSYQYLIQKLKEDGEKTECETIFLGHANCLEEAKYLQQLILKEKLAEKVIICNIGPIIGSHTGAGMIAVTFVGRSRLLS
;
A
#
# COMPACT_ATOMS: atom_id res chain seq x y z
N MET A 1 -17.05 2.48 0.07
CA MET A 1 -16.55 1.82 1.30
C MET A 1 -16.87 2.71 2.51
N ARG A 2 -17.39 2.19 3.63
CA ARG A 2 -17.66 3.02 4.84
C ARG A 2 -16.69 2.64 5.97
N GLY A 3 -15.78 3.56 6.32
CA GLY A 3 -14.82 3.42 7.44
C GLY A 3 -13.40 2.95 7.05
N ARG A 4 -12.38 3.57 7.65
CA ARG A 4 -10.95 3.36 7.31
C ARG A 4 -10.48 1.91 7.46
N LYS A 5 -10.94 1.21 8.51
CA LYS A 5 -10.58 -0.20 8.75
C LYS A 5 -11.01 -1.11 7.60
N LYS A 6 -12.21 -0.88 7.02
CA LYS A 6 -12.66 -1.64 5.86
C LYS A 6 -11.76 -1.35 4.66
N SER A 7 -11.40 -0.09 4.42
CA SER A 7 -10.47 0.29 3.35
C SER A 7 -9.13 -0.43 3.43
N TYR A 8 -8.54 -0.57 4.62
CA TYR A 8 -7.30 -1.33 4.79
C TYR A 8 -7.46 -2.81 4.49
N GLN A 9 -8.54 -3.43 4.95
CA GLN A 9 -8.83 -4.84 4.65
C GLN A 9 -8.97 -5.07 3.14
N TYR A 10 -9.59 -4.13 2.42
CA TYR A 10 -9.69 -4.20 0.97
C TYR A 10 -8.36 -4.02 0.26
N LEU A 11 -7.50 -3.11 0.71
CA LEU A 11 -6.14 -2.98 0.17
C LEU A 11 -5.34 -4.28 0.36
N ILE A 12 -5.41 -4.89 1.54
CA ILE A 12 -4.78 -6.20 1.81
C ILE A 12 -5.35 -7.29 0.89
N GLN A 13 -6.67 -7.33 0.72
CA GLN A 13 -7.31 -8.31 -0.16
C GLN A 13 -6.88 -8.13 -1.62
N LYS A 14 -6.78 -6.89 -2.11
CA LYS A 14 -6.27 -6.62 -3.45
C LYS A 14 -4.80 -6.98 -3.62
N LEU A 15 -3.96 -6.69 -2.63
CA LEU A 15 -2.57 -7.14 -2.64
C LEU A 15 -2.45 -8.67 -2.68
N LYS A 16 -3.34 -9.41 -2.02
CA LYS A 16 -3.36 -10.89 -2.10
C LYS A 16 -3.70 -11.37 -3.51
N GLU A 17 -4.78 -10.84 -4.09
CA GLU A 17 -5.22 -11.19 -5.44
C GLU A 17 -4.17 -10.89 -6.52
N ASP A 18 -3.44 -9.77 -6.37
CA ASP A 18 -2.40 -9.36 -7.31
C ASP A 18 -1.04 -10.02 -7.00
N GLY A 19 -0.73 -10.27 -5.72
CA GLY A 19 0.49 -10.87 -5.20
C GLY A 19 0.61 -12.38 -5.48
N GLU A 20 -0.51 -13.12 -5.54
CA GLU A 20 -0.50 -14.51 -6.03
C GLU A 20 0.06 -14.61 -7.47
N LYS A 21 -0.06 -13.53 -8.24
CA LYS A 21 0.48 -13.43 -9.60
C LYS A 21 1.88 -12.82 -9.66
N THR A 22 2.37 -12.26 -8.55
CA THR A 22 3.58 -11.45 -8.52
C THR A 22 4.32 -11.66 -7.20
N GLU A 23 5.49 -12.32 -7.26
CA GLU A 23 6.44 -12.35 -6.15
C GLU A 23 6.90 -10.91 -5.83
N CYS A 24 6.12 -10.22 -4.99
CA CYS A 24 6.34 -8.83 -4.64
C CYS A 24 7.45 -8.74 -3.59
N GLU A 25 8.66 -8.46 -4.03
CA GLU A 25 9.79 -8.26 -3.11
C GLU A 25 9.61 -6.97 -2.27
N THR A 26 9.18 -5.88 -2.90
CA THR A 26 9.07 -4.56 -2.25
C THR A 26 7.73 -3.87 -2.56
N ILE A 27 7.05 -3.44 -1.50
CA ILE A 27 5.90 -2.53 -1.54
C ILE A 27 6.32 -1.13 -1.08
N PHE A 28 5.88 -0.11 -1.81
CA PHE A 28 5.96 1.29 -1.39
C PHE A 28 4.58 1.75 -0.89
N LEU A 29 4.59 2.36 0.28
CA LEU A 29 3.39 2.81 0.98
C LEU A 29 3.44 4.31 1.16
N GLY A 30 2.77 5.02 0.26
CA GLY A 30 2.66 6.46 0.30
C GLY A 30 1.60 6.92 1.30
N HIS A 31 1.87 7.96 2.09
CA HIS A 31 0.88 8.58 2.96
C HIS A 31 0.85 10.12 2.87
N ALA A 32 -0.32 10.73 3.09
CA ALA A 32 -0.49 12.18 3.21
C ALA A 32 -0.86 12.54 4.66
N ASN A 33 0.16 12.85 5.49
CA ASN A 33 0.00 13.21 6.90
C ASN A 33 -0.73 12.18 7.80
N CYS A 34 -0.66 10.89 7.46
CA CYS A 34 -1.22 9.77 8.23
C CYS A 34 -0.21 8.62 8.43
N LEU A 35 0.93 8.96 9.06
CA LEU A 35 2.04 8.02 9.25
C LEU A 35 1.66 6.80 10.11
N GLU A 36 0.82 6.98 11.13
CA GLU A 36 0.45 5.88 12.03
C GLU A 36 -0.44 4.86 11.31
N GLU A 37 -1.35 5.33 10.46
CA GLU A 37 -2.12 4.47 9.57
C GLU A 37 -1.23 3.74 8.56
N ALA A 38 -0.21 4.42 8.05
CA ALA A 38 0.79 3.83 7.15
C ALA A 38 1.58 2.70 7.82
N LYS A 39 2.03 2.91 9.08
CA LYS A 39 2.71 1.88 9.88
C LYS A 39 1.80 0.70 10.21
N TYR A 40 0.54 0.97 10.57
CA TYR A 40 -0.44 -0.09 10.81
C TYR A 40 -0.63 -0.97 9.57
N LEU A 41 -0.79 -0.36 8.39
CA LEU A 41 -0.94 -1.11 7.15
C LEU A 41 0.35 -1.86 6.78
N GLN A 42 1.53 -1.27 6.98
CA GLN A 42 2.82 -1.96 6.83
C GLN A 42 2.90 -3.24 7.68
N GLN A 43 2.53 -3.17 8.97
CA GLN A 43 2.54 -4.33 9.85
C GLN A 43 1.60 -5.45 9.35
N LEU A 44 0.42 -5.08 8.86
CA LEU A 44 -0.52 -6.05 8.27
C LEU A 44 0.07 -6.71 7.02
N ILE A 45 0.66 -5.94 6.11
CA ILE A 45 1.27 -6.45 4.88
C ILE A 45 2.38 -7.47 5.20
N LEU A 46 3.26 -7.14 6.14
CA LEU A 46 4.37 -8.02 6.56
C LEU A 46 3.84 -9.27 7.29
N LYS A 47 2.83 -9.13 8.15
CA LYS A 47 2.21 -10.26 8.88
C LYS A 47 1.58 -11.27 7.91
N GLU A 48 0.91 -10.76 6.88
CA GLU A 48 0.28 -11.58 5.84
C GLU A 48 1.29 -12.09 4.78
N LYS A 49 2.59 -11.77 4.95
CA LYS A 49 3.69 -12.16 4.05
C LYS A 49 3.46 -11.76 2.59
N LEU A 50 2.88 -10.58 2.37
CA LEU A 50 2.56 -10.07 1.03
C LEU A 50 3.73 -9.32 0.38
N ALA A 51 4.77 -9.01 1.15
CA ALA A 51 6.05 -8.53 0.65
C ALA A 51 7.17 -8.83 1.65
N GLU A 52 8.41 -8.90 1.15
CA GLU A 52 9.60 -9.02 2.00
C GLU A 52 9.94 -7.67 2.65
N LYS A 53 9.74 -6.59 1.90
CA LYS A 53 10.04 -5.22 2.34
C LYS A 53 8.90 -4.28 2.07
N VAL A 54 8.64 -3.39 3.03
CA VAL A 54 7.67 -2.30 2.88
C VAL A 54 8.34 -0.97 3.22
N ILE A 55 8.36 -0.05 2.26
CA ILE A 55 8.97 1.28 2.40
C ILE A 55 7.87 2.32 2.52
N ILE A 56 7.86 3.09 3.62
CA ILE A 56 6.88 4.16 3.82
C ILE A 56 7.44 5.46 3.23
N CYS A 57 6.63 6.12 2.40
CA CYS A 57 6.98 7.37 1.74
C CYS A 57 5.96 8.46 2.12
N ASN A 58 6.44 9.64 2.51
CA ASN A 58 5.56 10.80 2.64
C ASN A 58 5.30 11.37 1.24
N ILE A 59 4.02 11.45 0.86
CA ILE A 59 3.64 12.01 -0.43
C ILE A 59 3.46 13.52 -0.20
N GLY A 60 4.42 14.29 -0.69
CA GLY A 60 4.55 15.72 -0.41
C GLY A 60 3.30 16.57 -0.73
N PRO A 61 3.34 17.87 -0.37
CA PRO A 61 2.16 18.74 -0.33
C PRO A 61 1.42 18.85 -1.67
N ILE A 62 2.10 18.67 -2.81
CA ILE A 62 1.50 18.75 -4.15
C ILE A 62 0.47 17.64 -4.37
N ILE A 63 0.78 16.40 -4.00
CA ILE A 63 -0.19 15.29 -4.16
C ILE A 63 -1.20 15.33 -3.01
N GLY A 64 -0.73 15.64 -1.80
CA GLY A 64 -1.58 15.76 -0.61
C GLY A 64 -2.67 16.82 -0.73
N SER A 65 -2.46 17.94 -1.43
CA SER A 65 -3.46 18.99 -1.62
C SER A 65 -4.64 18.54 -2.49
N HIS A 66 -4.42 17.63 -3.43
CA HIS A 66 -5.48 17.10 -4.30
C HIS A 66 -6.25 15.95 -3.66
N THR A 67 -5.59 15.09 -2.88
CA THR A 67 -6.21 13.90 -2.29
C THR A 67 -6.70 14.10 -0.87
N GLY A 68 -6.26 15.17 -0.20
CA GLY A 68 -6.54 15.47 1.19
C GLY A 68 -5.64 14.71 2.18
N ALA A 69 -5.59 15.21 3.41
CA ALA A 69 -4.92 14.55 4.52
C ALA A 69 -5.62 13.21 4.85
N GLY A 70 -4.84 12.19 5.17
CA GLY A 70 -5.34 10.84 5.44
C GLY A 70 -5.28 9.87 4.26
N MET A 71 -4.81 10.31 3.08
CA MET A 71 -4.63 9.44 1.93
C MET A 71 -3.51 8.42 2.17
N ILE A 72 -3.77 7.16 1.77
CA ILE A 72 -2.81 6.08 1.73
C ILE A 72 -2.78 5.49 0.31
N ALA A 73 -1.60 5.35 -0.26
CA ALA A 73 -1.36 4.68 -1.54
C ALA A 73 -0.48 3.46 -1.32
N VAL A 74 -0.83 2.34 -1.96
CA VAL A 74 0.00 1.14 -1.96
C VAL A 74 0.40 0.86 -3.40
N THR A 75 1.70 0.74 -3.64
CA THR A 75 2.26 0.52 -4.98
C THR A 75 3.36 -0.54 -4.92
N PHE A 76 3.44 -1.37 -5.95
CA PHE A 76 4.44 -2.42 -6.08
C PHE A 76 4.74 -2.66 -7.56
N VAL A 77 5.88 -3.26 -7.84
CA VAL A 77 6.24 -3.70 -9.19
C VAL A 77 5.89 -5.19 -9.30
N GLY A 78 4.87 -5.49 -10.09
CA GLY A 78 4.50 -6.86 -10.39
C GLY A 78 5.43 -7.48 -11.44
N ARG A 79 5.89 -8.72 -11.22
CA ARG A 79 6.75 -9.46 -12.16
C ARG A 79 6.09 -9.70 -13.54
N SER A 80 4.75 -9.71 -13.60
CA SER A 80 3.95 -10.04 -14.80
C SER A 80 3.87 -8.95 -15.90
N ARG A 81 4.56 -7.82 -15.81
CA ARG A 81 4.51 -6.75 -16.84
C ARG A 81 5.79 -6.56 -17.65
N LEU A 82 6.78 -7.44 -17.50
CA LEU A 82 8.08 -7.34 -18.19
C LEU A 82 8.15 -8.08 -19.53
N LEU A 83 7.05 -8.71 -19.99
CA LEU A 83 6.96 -9.31 -21.33
C LEU A 83 5.54 -9.15 -21.88
N SER A 84 5.36 -8.19 -22.78
CA SER A 84 4.32 -8.13 -23.81
C SER A 84 4.92 -7.54 -25.06
#